data_AF-A0A7J3M6I5-F1
#
_entry.id   AF-A0A7J3M6I5-F1
#
_cell.length_a   1.000
_cell.length_b   1.000
_cell.length_c   1.000
_cell.angle_alpha   90.00
_cell.angle_beta   90.00
_cell.angle_gamma   90.00
#
_symmetry.space_group_name_H-M   'P 1'
#
loop_
_entity.id
_entity.type
_entity.pdbx_description
1 polymer ?
#
loop_
_entity_poly.entity_id
_entity_poly.type
_entity_poly.pdbx_seq_one_letter_code
_entity_poly.pdbx_strand_id
1 'polypeptide(L)'
;MDDEESSIWAKLHSLTSCPVLAEIGYMILTGKKKKIPKEYFTNEIHYDIFKSLKRPTTLIFSENYLVLVFYHRANTYYLLGINSDSKVFINKMLHAPDFTKVAVSVWNEKLRWAFTIGKTDDYHIRNKLDYHYEPEQILGRYGTYRLQGDLTLTLIDSKDPYQDFLNEIANNIFWQVARVIHLRILERIRDVLLEHGITSEIVRVNSPEGFHLRIPGVSPRYDSGKLIRKLIEKELYVSDIIPKEELHVETSLYGLYGSPYYNLIINVHIFNWIDFITRFARKLVNDIDFQETLISFKAGRHHISYCGYPSRFTLSVKLPFNNEESETLFTVNTDLRFFKGGKTLKIHHPEHGLSIFNIPRDSIGIFSNVAVHTDFNAQLNLHAIKLLSATL
;
A
#
# COMPACT_ATOMS: atom_id res chain seq x y z
N MET A 1 15.79 -47.65 16.86
CA MET A 1 14.74 -47.22 15.91
C MET A 1 14.50 -48.39 14.99
N ASP A 2 13.26 -48.81 14.84
CA ASP A 2 12.91 -49.82 13.82
C ASP A 2 13.32 -49.30 12.44
N ASP A 3 13.63 -50.17 11.47
CA ASP A 3 14.15 -49.79 10.14
C ASP A 3 13.25 -48.76 9.43
N GLU A 4 11.95 -48.79 9.69
CA GLU A 4 10.97 -47.85 9.18
C GLU A 4 11.09 -46.44 9.82
N GLU A 5 11.33 -46.35 11.15
CA GLU A 5 11.54 -45.07 11.82
C GLU A 5 12.83 -44.40 11.32
N SER A 6 13.88 -45.18 11.07
CA SER A 6 15.15 -44.71 10.50
C SER A 6 14.99 -44.18 9.08
N SER A 7 14.15 -44.83 8.26
CA SER A 7 13.83 -44.39 6.90
C SER A 7 13.06 -43.06 6.89
N ILE A 8 12.05 -42.89 7.75
CA ILE A 8 11.30 -41.63 7.86
C ILE A 8 12.21 -40.49 8.32
N TRP A 9 13.04 -40.73 9.33
CA TRP A 9 13.98 -39.73 9.85
C TRP A 9 14.94 -39.23 8.77
N ALA A 10 15.62 -40.15 8.07
CA ALA A 10 16.53 -39.80 6.98
C ALA A 10 15.82 -39.02 5.86
N LYS A 11 14.58 -39.41 5.52
CA LYS A 11 13.79 -38.70 4.51
C LYS A 11 13.47 -37.27 4.93
N LEU A 12 13.04 -37.03 6.17
CA LEU A 12 12.76 -35.67 6.64
C LEU A 12 14.00 -34.78 6.64
N HIS A 13 15.16 -35.31 7.04
CA HIS A 13 16.43 -34.58 6.97
C HIS A 13 16.86 -34.24 5.53
N SER A 14 16.43 -35.01 4.53
CA SER A 14 16.69 -34.67 3.12
C SER A 14 15.79 -33.56 2.57
N LEU A 15 14.73 -33.18 3.31
CA LEU A 15 13.72 -32.22 2.86
C LEU A 15 13.96 -30.79 3.37
N THR A 16 14.79 -30.61 4.39
CA THR A 16 15.09 -29.31 5.01
C THR A 16 16.55 -29.23 5.43
N SER A 17 17.16 -28.04 5.36
CA SER A 17 18.49 -27.78 5.89
C SER A 17 18.49 -27.60 7.41
N CYS A 18 17.31 -27.49 8.03
CA CYS A 18 17.14 -27.20 9.46
C CYS A 18 16.85 -28.49 10.26
N PRO A 19 17.83 -29.02 11.04
CA PRO A 19 17.64 -30.26 11.80
C PRO A 19 16.48 -30.19 12.80
N VAL A 20 16.27 -29.03 13.42
CA VAL A 20 15.18 -28.79 14.39
C VAL A 20 13.81 -28.93 13.72
N LEU A 21 13.65 -28.46 12.47
CA LEU A 21 12.39 -28.58 11.74
C LEU A 21 12.13 -30.02 11.30
N ALA A 22 13.17 -30.75 10.90
CA ALA A 22 13.09 -32.19 10.63
C ALA A 22 12.66 -32.97 11.89
N GLU A 23 13.25 -32.65 13.05
CA GLU A 23 12.91 -33.25 14.34
C GLU A 23 11.44 -32.98 14.73
N ILE A 24 10.99 -31.73 14.64
CA ILE A 24 9.60 -31.37 14.91
C ILE A 24 8.65 -32.12 13.97
N GLY A 25 8.97 -32.18 12.68
CA GLY A 25 8.22 -32.95 11.70
C GLY A 25 8.10 -34.43 12.07
N TYR A 26 9.21 -35.06 12.45
CA TYR A 26 9.25 -36.45 12.90
C TYR A 26 8.39 -36.68 14.15
N MET A 27 8.50 -35.80 15.14
CA MET A 27 7.71 -35.90 16.37
C MET A 27 6.21 -35.70 16.13
N ILE A 28 5.82 -34.91 15.14
CA ILE A 28 4.42 -34.79 14.70
C ILE A 28 3.96 -36.12 14.06
N LEU A 29 4.72 -36.67 13.13
CA LEU A 29 4.38 -37.92 12.41
C LEU A 29 4.28 -39.14 13.35
N THR A 30 5.14 -39.21 14.36
CA THR A 30 5.17 -40.30 15.35
C THR A 30 4.21 -40.09 16.52
N GLY A 31 3.43 -39.00 16.52
CA GLY A 31 2.50 -38.67 17.60
C GLY A 31 3.17 -38.24 18.91
N LYS A 32 4.49 -38.01 18.89
CA LYS A 32 5.32 -37.56 20.01
C LYS A 32 5.35 -36.02 20.17
N LYS A 33 4.50 -35.28 19.45
CA LYS A 33 4.38 -33.81 19.51
C LYS A 33 4.44 -33.21 20.93
N LYS A 34 3.81 -33.84 21.92
CA LYS A 34 3.79 -33.38 23.32
C LYS A 34 5.17 -33.41 24.01
N LYS A 35 6.13 -34.12 23.44
CA LYS A 35 7.51 -34.24 23.95
C LYS A 35 8.45 -33.18 23.38
N ILE A 36 7.98 -32.32 22.46
CA ILE A 36 8.82 -31.23 21.93
C ILE A 36 9.09 -30.24 23.07
N PRO A 37 10.37 -29.94 23.37
CA PRO A 37 10.74 -29.04 24.47
C PRO A 37 10.25 -27.60 24.21
N LYS A 38 9.89 -26.87 25.27
CA LYS A 38 9.45 -25.47 25.17
C LYS A 38 10.59 -24.56 24.70
N GLU A 39 11.82 -24.95 25.03
CA GLU A 39 13.07 -24.25 24.76
C GLU A 39 13.38 -24.14 23.26
N TYR A 40 12.78 -25.01 22.44
CA TYR A 40 12.91 -24.96 20.98
C TYR A 40 12.24 -23.73 20.39
N PHE A 41 11.30 -23.09 21.10
CA PHE A 41 10.51 -21.99 20.58
C PHE A 41 11.03 -20.64 21.04
N THR A 42 10.94 -19.63 20.17
CA THR A 42 11.42 -18.27 20.43
C THR A 42 10.86 -17.69 21.73
N ASN A 43 9.60 -18.00 22.03
CA ASN A 43 8.95 -17.66 23.29
C ASN A 43 7.78 -18.62 23.60
N GLU A 44 7.18 -18.43 24.77
CA GLU A 44 6.04 -19.24 25.25
C GLU A 44 4.81 -19.16 24.35
N ILE A 45 4.57 -18.02 23.68
CA ILE A 45 3.44 -17.83 22.78
C ILE A 45 3.52 -18.81 21.62
N HIS A 46 4.69 -18.90 20.97
CA HIS A 46 4.89 -19.81 19.85
C HIS A 46 4.75 -21.27 20.29
N TYR A 47 5.23 -21.61 21.47
CA TYR A 47 5.04 -22.95 22.05
C TYR A 47 3.56 -23.26 22.33
N ASP A 48 2.82 -22.32 22.91
CA ASP A 48 1.41 -22.50 23.26
C ASP A 48 0.53 -22.61 22.02
N ILE A 49 0.76 -21.76 21.00
CA ILE A 49 0.14 -21.88 19.68
C ILE A 49 0.41 -23.28 19.16
N PHE A 50 1.69 -23.68 19.07
CA PHE A 50 2.07 -24.99 18.57
C PHE A 50 1.37 -26.13 19.31
N LYS A 51 1.39 -26.13 20.65
CA LYS A 51 0.77 -27.15 21.52
C LYS A 51 -0.75 -27.22 21.32
N SER A 52 -1.40 -26.08 21.10
CA SER A 52 -2.85 -26.00 20.86
C SER A 52 -3.28 -26.57 19.50
N LEU A 53 -2.37 -26.61 18.51
CA LEU A 53 -2.71 -27.13 17.20
C LEU A 53 -3.10 -28.61 17.30
N LYS A 54 -4.12 -28.99 16.53
CA LYS A 54 -4.45 -30.40 16.33
C LYS A 54 -3.34 -31.08 15.51
N ARG A 55 -3.58 -32.33 15.11
CA ARG A 55 -2.70 -33.01 14.16
C ARG A 55 -2.94 -32.46 12.74
N PRO A 56 -1.89 -32.04 12.02
CA PRO A 56 -2.03 -31.60 10.63
C PRO A 56 -2.30 -32.79 9.70
N THR A 57 -2.93 -32.52 8.56
CA THR A 57 -3.15 -33.51 7.49
C THR A 57 -1.95 -33.59 6.53
N THR A 58 -1.24 -32.47 6.36
CA THR A 58 -0.06 -32.38 5.49
C THR A 58 1.06 -31.63 6.19
N LEU A 59 2.28 -32.13 6.00
CA LEU A 59 3.52 -31.43 6.31
C LEU A 59 4.20 -31.05 4.99
N ILE A 60 4.46 -29.77 4.77
CA ILE A 60 5.17 -29.29 3.58
C ILE A 60 6.51 -28.72 4.06
N PHE A 61 7.61 -29.31 3.61
CA PHE A 61 8.95 -28.83 3.92
C PHE A 61 9.46 -27.94 2.80
N SER A 62 10.20 -26.91 3.18
CA SER A 62 11.18 -26.25 2.32
C SER A 62 12.55 -26.32 2.98
N GLU A 63 13.55 -25.65 2.39
CA GLU A 63 14.88 -25.57 2.96
C GLU A 63 14.83 -25.03 4.40
N ASN A 64 14.17 -23.89 4.61
CA ASN A 64 14.17 -23.18 5.90
C ASN A 64 12.85 -23.20 6.67
N TYR A 65 11.81 -23.85 6.14
CA TYR A 65 10.48 -23.79 6.71
C TYR A 65 9.75 -25.15 6.74
N LEU A 66 8.79 -25.24 7.66
CA LEU A 66 7.83 -26.32 7.76
C LEU A 66 6.42 -25.76 7.81
N VAL A 67 5.57 -26.07 6.83
CA VAL A 67 4.16 -25.67 6.82
C VAL A 67 3.26 -26.83 7.26
N LEU A 68 2.41 -26.56 8.24
CA LEU A 68 1.38 -27.46 8.76
C LEU A 68 0.04 -27.11 8.14
N VAL A 69 -0.59 -28.07 7.45
CA VAL A 69 -1.88 -27.87 6.78
C VAL A 69 -3.01 -28.61 7.50
N PHE A 70 -4.16 -27.95 7.66
CA PHE A 70 -5.34 -28.49 8.34
C PHE A 70 -6.60 -28.33 7.46
N TYR A 71 -6.99 -29.39 6.74
CA TYR A 71 -8.14 -29.34 5.81
C TYR A 71 -9.53 -29.39 6.48
N HIS A 72 -9.66 -29.90 7.71
CA HIS A 72 -10.97 -30.29 8.24
C HIS A 72 -11.91 -29.17 8.73
N ARG A 73 -11.51 -27.88 8.78
CA ARG A 73 -12.40 -26.83 9.33
C ARG A 73 -12.36 -25.44 8.70
N ALA A 74 -11.31 -25.06 7.96
CA ALA A 74 -11.25 -23.74 7.30
C ALA A 74 -10.01 -23.61 6.38
N ASN A 75 -9.39 -24.71 5.93
CA ASN A 75 -8.09 -24.68 5.27
C ASN A 75 -7.09 -23.80 6.04
N THR A 76 -6.71 -24.22 7.25
CA THR A 76 -5.80 -23.43 8.10
C THR A 76 -4.35 -23.87 7.87
N TYR A 77 -3.45 -22.90 7.80
CA TYR A 77 -2.04 -23.11 7.50
C TYR A 77 -1.18 -22.44 8.57
N TYR A 78 -0.17 -23.15 9.07
CA TYR A 78 0.82 -22.59 9.99
C TYR A 78 2.23 -22.82 9.46
N LEU A 79 3.00 -21.76 9.36
CA LEU A 79 4.41 -21.77 9.03
C LEU A 79 5.23 -21.88 10.31
N LEU A 80 6.16 -22.82 10.35
CA LEU A 80 7.25 -22.87 11.31
C LEU A 80 8.55 -22.52 10.58
N GLY A 81 9.36 -21.68 11.19
CA GLY A 81 10.70 -21.33 10.71
C GLY A 81 11.66 -21.12 11.87
N ILE A 82 12.94 -20.98 11.56
CA ILE A 82 14.00 -20.70 12.54
C ILE A 82 14.32 -19.20 12.51
N ASN A 83 14.34 -18.57 13.67
CA ASN A 83 14.71 -17.17 13.84
C ASN A 83 16.24 -17.03 14.04
N SER A 84 16.75 -15.80 14.07
CA SER A 84 18.20 -15.53 14.22
C SER A 84 18.78 -16.04 15.56
N ASP A 85 17.95 -16.23 16.57
CA ASP A 85 18.31 -16.85 17.87
C ASP A 85 18.35 -18.38 17.82
N SER A 86 18.25 -18.99 16.63
CA SER A 86 18.17 -20.43 16.39
C SER A 86 16.94 -21.11 17.00
N LYS A 87 15.90 -20.34 17.35
CA LYS A 87 14.64 -20.87 17.89
C LYS A 87 13.51 -20.83 16.89
N VAL A 88 12.51 -21.67 17.12
CA VAL A 88 11.35 -21.86 16.26
C VAL A 88 10.31 -20.77 16.52
N PHE A 89 9.92 -20.07 15.46
CA PHE A 89 8.71 -19.26 15.44
C PHE A 89 7.58 -20.01 14.73
N ILE A 90 6.34 -19.62 15.02
CA ILE A 90 5.15 -20.11 14.33
C ILE A 90 4.23 -18.97 13.94
N ASN A 91 3.85 -18.91 12.66
CA ASN A 91 2.95 -17.90 12.10
C ASN A 91 1.78 -18.56 11.36
N LYS A 92 0.60 -17.95 11.42
CA LYS A 92 -0.55 -18.37 10.60
C LYS A 92 -0.39 -17.83 9.18
N MET A 93 -0.64 -18.66 8.17
CA MET A 93 -0.69 -18.24 6.76
C MET A 93 -2.14 -18.17 6.26
N LEU A 94 -2.39 -17.28 5.30
CA LEU A 94 -3.69 -17.15 4.65
C LEU A 94 -3.91 -18.23 3.58
N HIS A 95 -2.83 -18.66 2.92
CA HIS A 95 -2.87 -19.61 1.81
C HIS A 95 -1.75 -20.65 1.95
N ALA A 96 -2.00 -21.88 1.51
CA ALA A 96 -0.95 -22.89 1.38
C ALA A 96 0.01 -22.51 0.24
N PRO A 97 1.32 -22.80 0.38
CA PRO A 97 2.26 -22.73 -0.74
C PRO A 97 1.92 -23.80 -1.77
N ASP A 98 2.29 -23.54 -3.02
CA ASP A 98 2.32 -24.58 -4.05
C ASP A 98 3.41 -25.58 -3.65
N PHE A 99 3.15 -26.89 -3.78
CA PHE A 99 4.11 -27.91 -3.35
C PHE A 99 4.01 -29.17 -4.20
N THR A 100 5.14 -29.87 -4.30
CA THR A 100 5.24 -31.19 -4.92
C THR A 100 5.10 -32.25 -3.85
N LYS A 101 4.22 -33.23 -4.05
CA LYS A 101 4.08 -34.37 -3.13
C LYS A 101 5.32 -35.27 -3.23
N VAL A 102 5.98 -35.55 -2.11
CA VAL A 102 7.20 -36.38 -2.04
C VAL A 102 6.95 -37.72 -1.32
N ALA A 103 5.87 -37.83 -0.56
CA ALA A 103 5.33 -39.10 -0.09
C ALA A 103 3.80 -39.02 -0.04
N VAL A 104 3.10 -39.98 -0.66
CA VAL A 104 1.65 -39.91 -0.85
C VAL A 104 0.89 -40.27 0.43
N SER A 105 1.41 -41.13 1.30
CA SER A 105 0.80 -41.44 2.59
C SER A 105 1.79 -42.21 3.45
N VAL A 106 2.31 -41.63 4.53
CA VAL A 106 2.92 -42.44 5.60
C VAL A 106 1.75 -42.97 6.43
N TRP A 107 1.46 -44.27 6.30
CA TRP A 107 0.47 -44.93 7.14
C TRP A 107 1.12 -45.23 8.48
N ASN A 108 0.65 -44.58 9.54
CA ASN A 108 1.10 -44.91 10.88
C ASN A 108 0.08 -45.88 11.50
N GLU A 109 0.39 -47.18 11.55
CA GLU A 109 -0.50 -48.22 12.07
C GLU A 109 -0.96 -47.93 13.51
N LYS A 110 -0.06 -47.38 14.34
CA LYS A 110 -0.37 -46.99 15.73
C LYS A 110 -1.35 -45.81 15.81
N LEU A 111 -1.39 -44.96 14.78
CA LEU A 111 -2.27 -43.79 14.73
C LEU A 111 -3.49 -43.99 13.82
N ARG A 112 -3.56 -45.09 13.05
CA ARG A 112 -4.60 -45.40 12.04
C ARG A 112 -4.91 -44.22 11.12
N TRP A 113 -3.87 -43.55 10.62
CA TRP A 113 -4.01 -42.31 9.87
C TRP A 113 -2.92 -42.17 8.80
N ALA A 114 -3.26 -41.56 7.66
CA ALA A 114 -2.34 -41.26 6.57
C ALA A 114 -1.94 -39.77 6.55
N PHE A 115 -0.63 -39.49 6.48
CA PHE A 115 -0.10 -38.14 6.34
C PHE A 115 0.44 -37.90 4.93
N THR A 116 0.17 -36.73 4.35
CA THR A 116 0.87 -36.29 3.14
C THR A 116 2.14 -35.54 3.53
N ILE A 117 3.27 -35.88 2.89
CA ILE A 117 4.52 -35.12 2.99
C ILE A 117 4.81 -34.46 1.65
N GLY A 118 4.87 -33.14 1.65
CA GLY A 118 5.19 -32.30 0.51
C GLY A 118 6.58 -31.67 0.63
N LYS A 119 7.14 -31.30 -0.51
CA LYS A 119 8.30 -30.42 -0.61
C LYS A 119 7.93 -29.20 -1.45
N THR A 120 8.40 -28.05 -1.04
CA THR A 120 8.31 -26.80 -1.78
C THR A 120 9.62 -26.04 -1.67
N ASP A 121 9.75 -24.97 -2.43
CA ASP A 121 10.87 -24.05 -2.31
C ASP A 121 10.49 -22.88 -1.41
N ASP A 122 11.47 -22.32 -0.69
CA ASP A 122 11.30 -21.14 0.15
C ASP A 122 10.60 -20.00 -0.61
N TYR A 123 10.88 -19.87 -1.91
CA TYR A 123 10.24 -18.93 -2.81
C TYR A 123 8.71 -19.00 -2.76
N HIS A 124 8.12 -20.20 -2.85
CA HIS A 124 6.66 -20.35 -2.83
C HIS A 124 6.06 -20.00 -1.48
N ILE A 125 6.77 -20.30 -0.39
CA ILE A 125 6.34 -19.93 0.97
C ILE A 125 6.37 -18.42 1.13
N ARG A 126 7.50 -17.78 0.78
CA ARG A 126 7.65 -16.32 0.82
C ARG A 126 6.58 -15.64 -0.02
N ASN A 127 6.32 -16.14 -1.23
CA ASN A 127 5.27 -15.64 -2.12
C ASN A 127 3.85 -15.67 -1.48
N LYS A 128 3.52 -16.69 -0.67
CA LYS A 128 2.22 -16.77 0.03
C LYS A 128 2.15 -15.94 1.31
N LEU A 129 3.29 -15.43 1.79
CA LEU A 129 3.38 -14.45 2.87
C LEU A 129 3.42 -13.02 2.32
N ASP A 130 3.16 -12.84 1.02
CA ASP A 130 3.36 -11.59 0.27
C ASP A 130 4.81 -11.07 0.34
N TYR A 131 5.77 -11.96 0.63
CA TYR A 131 7.21 -11.70 0.52
C TYR A 131 7.66 -12.08 -0.88
N HIS A 132 7.57 -11.14 -1.81
CA HIS A 132 8.24 -11.27 -3.09
C HIS A 132 9.68 -10.75 -2.88
N TYR A 133 10.67 -11.61 -3.10
CA TYR A 133 12.10 -11.27 -3.14
C TYR A 133 12.68 -10.53 -1.92
N GLU A 134 13.51 -11.23 -1.14
CA GLU A 134 14.67 -10.58 -0.54
C GLU A 134 15.62 -10.31 -1.70
N PRO A 135 15.87 -9.05 -2.06
CA PRO A 135 16.80 -8.79 -3.13
C PRO A 135 18.18 -9.30 -2.70
N GLU A 136 18.81 -10.09 -3.56
CA GLU A 136 20.26 -10.03 -3.71
C GLU A 136 20.64 -8.53 -3.83
N GLN A 137 21.88 -8.11 -3.59
CA GLN A 137 22.26 -6.69 -3.61
C GLN A 137 22.08 -5.97 -4.97
N ILE A 138 21.23 -6.49 -5.87
CA ILE A 138 20.84 -6.02 -7.19
C ILE A 138 19.30 -6.03 -7.32
N LEU A 139 18.71 -4.86 -7.55
CA LEU A 139 17.27 -4.68 -7.80
C LEU A 139 16.98 -4.67 -9.30
N GLY A 140 16.95 -5.85 -9.93
CA GLY A 140 16.92 -5.98 -11.39
C GLY A 140 15.58 -6.26 -12.06
N ARG A 141 14.59 -6.78 -11.32
CA ARG A 141 13.27 -7.17 -11.85
C ARG A 141 12.18 -6.25 -11.31
N TYR A 142 11.02 -6.25 -11.96
CA TYR A 142 9.87 -5.52 -11.44
C TYR A 142 9.20 -6.34 -10.34
N GLY A 143 8.53 -5.65 -9.40
CA GLY A 143 7.88 -6.29 -8.27
C GLY A 143 8.14 -5.56 -6.95
N THR A 144 7.56 -6.10 -5.88
CA THR A 144 7.77 -5.61 -4.52
C THR A 144 8.97 -6.31 -3.91
N TYR A 145 9.87 -5.54 -3.31
CA TYR A 145 11.07 -6.00 -2.63
C TYR A 145 11.01 -5.62 -1.16
N ARG A 146 11.31 -6.57 -0.27
CA ARG A 146 11.55 -6.23 1.14
C ARG A 146 13.01 -5.81 1.29
N LEU A 147 13.23 -4.53 1.57
CA LEU A 147 14.58 -3.97 1.58
C LEU A 147 15.25 -4.11 2.94
N GLN A 148 14.57 -3.70 4.02
CA GLN A 148 15.08 -3.77 5.38
C GLN A 148 13.92 -3.66 6.37
N GLY A 149 13.82 -4.56 7.35
CA GLY A 149 12.76 -4.49 8.37
C GLY A 149 11.36 -4.50 7.75
N ASP A 150 10.53 -3.52 8.05
CA ASP A 150 9.19 -3.32 7.48
C ASP A 150 9.19 -2.49 6.18
N LEU A 151 10.35 -2.00 5.70
CA LEU A 151 10.42 -1.21 4.47
C LEU A 151 10.36 -2.09 3.22
N THR A 152 9.44 -1.75 2.33
CA THR A 152 9.31 -2.32 0.98
C THR A 152 9.51 -1.28 -0.11
N LEU A 153 9.98 -1.73 -1.27
CA LEU A 153 10.04 -0.97 -2.50
C LEU A 153 9.35 -1.75 -3.60
N THR A 154 8.34 -1.15 -4.21
CA THR A 154 7.70 -1.71 -5.41
C THR A 154 8.28 -1.01 -6.64
N LEU A 155 9.06 -1.76 -7.43
CA LEU A 155 9.51 -1.31 -8.75
C LEU A 155 8.42 -1.57 -9.79
N ILE A 156 8.07 -0.53 -10.54
CA ILE A 156 6.99 -0.55 -11.53
C ILE A 156 7.56 -0.93 -12.90
N ASP A 157 6.86 -1.83 -13.61
CA ASP A 157 7.21 -2.16 -14.99
C ASP A 157 6.89 -0.98 -15.91
N SER A 158 7.94 -0.35 -16.41
CA SER A 158 7.86 0.78 -17.31
C SER A 158 8.85 0.62 -18.46
N LYS A 159 8.38 0.94 -19.67
CA LYS A 159 9.23 1.00 -20.87
C LYS A 159 10.07 2.28 -20.92
N ASP A 160 9.55 3.36 -20.34
CA ASP A 160 10.23 4.65 -20.24
C ASP A 160 10.01 5.23 -18.83
N PRO A 161 10.82 4.79 -17.83
CA PRO A 161 10.67 5.22 -16.46
C PRO A 161 10.78 6.73 -16.27
N TYR A 162 11.53 7.41 -17.14
CA TYR A 162 11.70 8.85 -17.06
C TYR A 162 10.42 9.57 -17.49
N GLN A 163 9.86 9.18 -18.63
CA GLN A 163 8.61 9.77 -19.10
C GLN A 163 7.44 9.50 -18.15
N ASP A 164 7.36 8.31 -17.55
CA ASP A 164 6.34 8.00 -16.55
C ASP A 164 6.48 8.85 -15.28
N PHE A 165 7.73 9.12 -14.85
CA PHE A 165 8.01 10.05 -13.76
C PHE A 165 7.57 11.48 -14.09
N LEU A 166 7.88 11.98 -15.30
CA LEU A 166 7.44 13.31 -15.75
C LEU A 166 5.91 13.40 -15.84
N ASN A 167 5.25 12.35 -16.31
CA ASN A 167 3.78 12.28 -16.39
C ASN A 167 3.15 12.38 -15.00
N GLU A 168 3.73 11.74 -13.99
CA GLU A 168 3.26 11.81 -12.61
C GLU A 168 3.44 13.20 -12.01
N ILE A 169 4.56 13.87 -12.28
CA ILE A 169 4.75 15.29 -11.89
C ILE A 169 3.73 16.18 -12.60
N ALA A 170 3.51 15.98 -13.90
CA ALA A 170 2.54 16.75 -14.67
C ALA A 170 1.12 16.55 -14.12
N ASN A 171 0.77 15.33 -13.72
CA ASN A 171 -0.50 15.04 -13.07
C ASN A 171 -0.62 15.79 -11.74
N ASN A 172 0.42 15.81 -10.91
CA ASN A 172 0.42 16.56 -9.66
C ASN A 172 0.21 18.08 -9.86
N ILE A 173 0.88 18.66 -10.87
CA ILE A 173 0.70 20.07 -11.26
C ILE A 173 -0.70 20.31 -11.80
N PHE A 174 -1.21 19.41 -12.65
CA PHE A 174 -2.56 19.47 -13.19
C PHE A 174 -3.61 19.63 -12.07
N TRP A 175 -3.54 18.80 -11.03
CA TRP A 175 -4.48 18.84 -9.92
C TRP A 175 -4.40 20.14 -9.12
N GLN A 176 -3.20 20.71 -8.97
CA GLN A 176 -3.02 21.99 -8.28
C GLN A 176 -3.54 23.17 -9.10
N VAL A 177 -3.25 23.21 -10.40
CA VAL A 177 -3.75 24.23 -11.32
C VAL A 177 -5.28 24.17 -11.38
N ALA A 178 -5.86 22.99 -11.57
CA ALA A 178 -7.31 22.77 -11.56
C ALA A 178 -7.94 23.27 -10.25
N ARG A 179 -7.31 22.99 -9.10
CA ARG A 179 -7.79 23.47 -7.81
C ARG A 179 -7.81 25.00 -7.70
N VAL A 180 -6.74 25.68 -8.12
CA VAL A 180 -6.68 27.16 -8.05
C VAL A 180 -7.77 27.78 -8.92
N ILE A 181 -7.87 27.29 -10.15
CA ILE A 181 -8.93 27.60 -11.09
C ILE A 181 -10.33 27.46 -10.46
N HIS A 182 -10.60 26.31 -9.84
CA HIS A 182 -11.91 26.03 -9.24
C HIS A 182 -12.21 26.97 -8.09
N LEU A 183 -11.22 27.27 -7.26
CA LEU A 183 -11.37 28.22 -6.16
C LEU A 183 -11.72 29.62 -6.68
N ARG A 184 -11.08 30.09 -7.75
CA ARG A 184 -11.40 31.40 -8.34
C ARG A 184 -12.83 31.46 -8.87
N ILE A 185 -13.31 30.41 -9.51
CA ILE A 185 -14.68 30.36 -10.03
C ILE A 185 -15.69 30.31 -8.89
N LEU A 186 -15.41 29.52 -7.85
CA LEU A 186 -16.23 29.46 -6.64
C LEU A 186 -16.31 30.82 -5.92
N GLU A 187 -15.18 31.50 -5.77
CA GLU A 187 -15.12 32.85 -5.22
C GLU A 187 -16.01 33.80 -6.04
N ARG A 188 -15.89 33.77 -7.37
CA ARG A 188 -16.71 34.62 -8.24
C ARG A 188 -18.19 34.29 -8.16
N ILE A 189 -18.57 33.01 -8.14
CA ILE A 189 -19.96 32.60 -7.96
C ILE A 189 -20.49 33.09 -6.62
N ARG A 190 -19.72 32.93 -5.54
CA ARG A 190 -20.09 33.43 -4.22
C ARG A 190 -20.31 34.94 -4.23
N ASP A 191 -19.44 35.69 -4.91
CA ASP A 191 -19.56 37.15 -5.01
C ASP A 191 -20.83 37.56 -5.78
N VAL A 192 -21.12 36.92 -6.92
CA VAL A 192 -22.37 37.13 -7.69
C VAL A 192 -23.61 36.86 -6.82
N LEU A 193 -23.59 35.77 -6.04
CA LEU A 193 -24.68 35.44 -5.13
C LEU A 193 -24.81 36.47 -4.00
N LEU A 194 -23.69 36.92 -3.44
CA LEU A 194 -23.65 37.90 -2.36
C LEU A 194 -24.16 39.28 -2.82
N GLU A 195 -23.81 39.70 -4.04
CA GLU A 195 -24.34 40.91 -4.68
C GLU A 195 -25.88 40.89 -4.78
N HIS A 196 -26.47 39.69 -4.82
CA HIS A 196 -27.92 39.46 -4.83
C HIS A 196 -28.50 39.12 -3.45
N GLY A 197 -27.73 39.30 -2.37
CA GLY A 197 -28.17 39.04 -0.99
C GLY A 197 -28.27 37.55 -0.64
N ILE A 198 -27.67 36.66 -1.44
CA ILE A 198 -27.69 35.21 -1.23
C ILE A 198 -26.36 34.78 -0.59
N THR A 199 -26.40 34.40 0.68
CA THR A 199 -25.22 33.85 1.38
C THR A 199 -24.91 32.44 0.90
N SER A 200 -23.63 32.09 0.80
CA SER A 200 -23.21 30.75 0.42
C SER A 200 -21.88 30.34 1.05
N GLU A 201 -21.65 29.03 1.13
CA GLU A 201 -20.46 28.42 1.71
C GLU A 201 -19.78 27.49 0.70
N ILE A 202 -18.46 27.58 0.58
CA ILE A 202 -17.68 26.62 -0.21
C ILE A 202 -17.50 25.35 0.63
N VAL A 203 -18.05 24.23 0.18
CA VAL A 203 -18.06 22.98 0.97
C VAL A 203 -16.94 22.04 0.55
N ARG A 204 -16.74 21.85 -0.76
CA ARG A 204 -15.77 20.85 -1.24
C ARG A 204 -15.33 21.11 -2.68
N VAL A 205 -14.05 20.88 -2.92
CA VAL A 205 -13.44 20.74 -4.25
C VAL A 205 -13.00 19.27 -4.36
N ASN A 206 -13.83 18.44 -5.00
CA ASN A 206 -13.68 16.97 -4.95
C ASN A 206 -13.01 16.37 -6.18
N SER A 207 -13.07 17.05 -7.31
CA SER A 207 -12.58 16.53 -8.59
C SER A 207 -12.19 17.71 -9.49
N PRO A 208 -11.54 17.44 -10.64
CA PRO A 208 -11.23 18.46 -11.63
C PRO A 208 -12.46 18.74 -12.52
N GLU A 209 -13.54 17.98 -12.34
CA GLU A 209 -14.76 18.04 -13.14
C GLU A 209 -15.89 18.79 -12.41
N GLY A 210 -15.80 18.96 -11.08
CA GLY A 210 -16.86 19.63 -10.34
C GLY A 210 -16.50 20.04 -8.92
N PHE A 211 -17.21 21.05 -8.45
CA PHE A 211 -17.09 21.61 -7.10
C PHE A 211 -18.44 22.01 -6.53
N HIS A 212 -18.54 22.02 -5.21
CA HIS A 212 -19.81 22.16 -4.49
C HIS A 212 -19.86 23.47 -3.69
N LEU A 213 -20.85 24.29 -4.02
CA LEU A 213 -21.22 25.47 -3.24
C LEU A 213 -22.57 25.21 -2.56
N ARG A 214 -22.64 25.48 -1.26
CA ARG A 214 -23.83 25.27 -0.42
C ARG A 214 -24.54 26.60 -0.19
N ILE A 215 -25.84 26.61 -0.47
CA ILE A 215 -26.73 27.70 -0.08
C ILE A 215 -27.67 27.16 1.00
N PRO A 216 -27.56 27.63 2.25
CA PRO A 216 -28.42 27.18 3.34
C PRO A 216 -29.83 27.79 3.22
N GLY A 217 -30.82 27.12 3.80
CA GLY A 217 -32.15 27.70 3.99
C GLY A 217 -33.04 27.75 2.75
N VAL A 218 -32.70 27.02 1.68
CA VAL A 218 -33.49 27.03 0.43
C VAL A 218 -34.71 26.13 0.60
N SER A 219 -35.90 26.68 0.28
CA SER A 219 -37.14 25.90 0.25
C SER A 219 -37.20 25.03 -1.00
N PRO A 220 -37.55 23.73 -0.89
CA PRO A 220 -37.65 22.81 -2.02
C PRO A 220 -38.85 23.12 -2.93
N ARG A 221 -39.77 23.98 -2.49
CA ARG A 221 -41.02 24.29 -3.18
C ARG A 221 -40.87 25.28 -4.34
N TYR A 222 -39.70 25.86 -4.54
CA TYR A 222 -39.46 26.90 -5.54
C TYR A 222 -38.44 26.48 -6.59
N ASP A 223 -38.60 26.97 -7.81
CA ASP A 223 -37.61 26.94 -8.91
C ASP A 223 -36.29 27.67 -8.57
N SER A 224 -35.99 27.89 -7.29
CA SER A 224 -34.81 28.58 -6.77
C SER A 224 -33.50 28.02 -7.35
N GLY A 225 -33.38 26.70 -7.51
CA GLY A 225 -32.22 26.09 -8.16
C GLY A 225 -32.06 26.54 -9.62
N LYS A 226 -33.14 26.61 -10.39
CA LYS A 226 -33.13 27.11 -11.78
C LYS A 226 -32.83 28.61 -11.84
N LEU A 227 -33.36 29.40 -10.91
CA LEU A 227 -33.12 30.85 -10.85
C LEU A 227 -31.67 31.16 -10.49
N ILE A 228 -31.12 30.46 -9.50
CA ILE A 228 -29.71 30.59 -9.10
C ILE A 228 -28.79 30.14 -10.23
N ARG A 229 -29.11 29.02 -10.91
CA ARG A 229 -28.39 28.59 -12.12
C ARG A 229 -28.39 29.68 -13.19
N LYS A 230 -29.55 30.22 -13.54
CA LYS A 230 -29.68 31.29 -14.55
C LYS A 230 -28.93 32.56 -14.17
N LEU A 231 -28.94 32.92 -12.88
CA LEU A 231 -28.19 34.06 -12.36
C LEU A 231 -26.70 33.86 -12.60
N ILE A 232 -26.16 32.70 -12.23
CA ILE A 232 -24.76 32.36 -12.45
C ILE A 232 -24.44 32.34 -13.96
N GLU A 233 -25.22 31.62 -14.78
CA GLU A 233 -24.99 31.57 -16.24
C GLU A 233 -25.05 32.95 -16.92
N LYS A 234 -25.83 33.88 -16.36
CA LYS A 234 -25.96 35.24 -16.88
C LYS A 234 -24.76 36.11 -16.51
N GLU A 235 -24.37 36.10 -15.23
CA GLU A 235 -23.47 37.10 -14.63
C GLU A 235 -22.06 36.59 -14.35
N LEU A 236 -21.85 35.28 -14.43
CA LEU A 236 -20.53 34.71 -14.38
C LEU A 236 -19.78 35.05 -15.68
N TYR A 237 -19.16 36.22 -15.68
CA TYR A 237 -18.19 36.62 -16.69
C TYR A 237 -16.84 36.06 -16.26
N VAL A 238 -16.49 34.92 -16.84
CA VAL A 238 -15.23 34.24 -16.58
C VAL A 238 -14.21 34.58 -17.66
N SER A 239 -14.42 35.58 -18.52
CA SER A 239 -13.55 35.85 -19.69
C SER A 239 -12.05 35.87 -19.42
N ASP A 240 -11.66 36.28 -18.21
CA ASP A 240 -10.27 36.40 -17.77
C ASP A 240 -9.68 35.02 -17.39
N ILE A 241 -10.53 34.00 -17.25
CA ILE A 241 -10.23 32.65 -16.79
C ILE A 241 -10.72 31.58 -17.83
N ILE A 242 -11.94 31.67 -18.39
CA ILE A 242 -12.58 30.74 -19.36
C ILE A 242 -13.58 31.50 -20.27
N PRO A 243 -13.67 31.19 -21.57
CA PRO A 243 -14.80 31.56 -22.43
C PRO A 243 -16.16 31.08 -21.87
N LYS A 244 -17.22 31.88 -22.05
CA LYS A 244 -18.55 31.61 -21.47
C LYS A 244 -19.18 30.32 -21.99
N GLU A 245 -18.84 29.92 -23.20
CA GLU A 245 -19.40 28.77 -23.92
C GLU A 245 -18.96 27.41 -23.34
N GLU A 246 -17.96 27.40 -22.46
CA GLU A 246 -17.37 26.18 -21.90
C GLU A 246 -17.84 25.87 -20.46
N LEU A 247 -18.73 26.69 -19.90
CA LEU A 247 -19.26 26.54 -18.55
C LEU A 247 -20.65 25.89 -18.54
N HIS A 248 -20.82 24.82 -17.77
CA HIS A 248 -22.13 24.22 -17.51
C HIS A 248 -22.41 24.13 -16.02
N VAL A 249 -23.53 24.71 -15.61
CA VAL A 249 -23.93 24.79 -14.20
C VAL A 249 -25.10 23.85 -13.95
N GLU A 250 -24.90 22.89 -13.07
CA GLU A 250 -25.92 22.00 -12.56
C GLU A 250 -26.26 22.35 -11.12
N THR A 251 -27.51 22.16 -10.73
CA THR A 251 -27.94 22.39 -9.34
C THR A 251 -28.68 21.16 -8.84
N SER A 252 -28.42 20.80 -7.60
CA SER A 252 -29.01 19.63 -6.94
C SER A 252 -29.42 19.99 -5.52
N LEU A 253 -30.60 19.56 -5.10
CA LEU A 253 -31.12 19.80 -3.75
C LEU A 253 -30.81 18.59 -2.87
N TYR A 254 -30.13 18.84 -1.74
CA TYR A 254 -29.85 17.82 -0.73
C TYR A 254 -30.55 18.19 0.58
N GLY A 255 -31.48 17.33 1.01
CA GLY A 255 -32.18 17.44 2.28
C GLY A 255 -31.57 16.53 3.34
N LEU A 256 -31.44 17.05 4.57
CA LEU A 256 -31.29 16.19 5.75
C LEU A 256 -32.69 15.67 6.11
N TYR A 257 -32.82 14.37 6.36
CA TYR A 257 -34.09 13.75 6.75
C TYR A 257 -34.71 14.52 7.94
N GLY A 258 -35.92 15.07 7.75
CA GLY A 258 -36.67 15.79 8.78
C GLY A 258 -36.49 17.32 8.83
N SER A 259 -35.68 17.94 7.96
CA SER A 259 -35.53 19.40 7.90
C SER A 259 -36.48 20.04 6.85
N PRO A 260 -37.20 21.13 7.18
CA PRO A 260 -37.95 21.90 6.17
C PRO A 260 -37.03 22.72 5.24
N TYR A 261 -35.73 22.81 5.57
CA TYR A 261 -34.72 23.52 4.81
C TYR A 261 -33.77 22.54 4.11
N TYR A 262 -33.52 22.80 2.83
CA TYR A 262 -32.60 22.03 2.00
C TYR A 262 -31.33 22.84 1.77
N ASN A 263 -30.23 22.13 1.57
CA ASN A 263 -29.02 22.71 1.04
C ASN A 263 -29.11 22.63 -0.48
N LEU A 264 -29.03 23.77 -1.17
CA LEU A 264 -28.78 23.74 -2.62
C LEU A 264 -27.28 23.53 -2.82
N ILE A 265 -26.94 22.47 -3.54
CA ILE A 265 -25.58 22.20 -4.03
C ILE A 265 -25.52 22.60 -5.49
N ILE A 266 -24.62 23.53 -5.80
CA ILE A 266 -24.30 23.91 -7.18
C ILE A 266 -23.09 23.11 -7.60
N ASN A 267 -23.23 22.33 -8.67
CA ASN A 267 -22.14 21.65 -9.36
C ASN A 267 -21.82 22.45 -10.62
N VAL A 268 -20.57 22.82 -10.79
CA VAL A 268 -20.12 23.55 -11.99
C VAL A 268 -19.15 22.66 -12.72
N HIS A 269 -19.50 22.34 -13.96
CA HIS A 269 -18.68 21.56 -14.89
C HIS A 269 -18.06 22.50 -15.89
N ILE A 270 -16.79 22.25 -16.22
CA ILE A 270 -16.03 23.09 -17.14
C ILE A 270 -15.51 22.19 -18.26
N PHE A 271 -16.05 22.40 -19.45
CA PHE A 271 -15.69 21.61 -20.62
C PHE A 271 -14.38 22.11 -21.24
N ASN A 272 -13.67 21.23 -21.97
CA ASN A 272 -12.41 21.49 -22.69
C ASN A 272 -11.19 21.91 -21.87
N TRP A 273 -11.34 22.16 -20.57
CA TRP A 273 -10.24 22.67 -19.77
C TRP A 273 -9.27 21.61 -19.28
N ILE A 274 -9.69 20.35 -19.24
CA ILE A 274 -8.80 19.22 -19.01
C ILE A 274 -7.63 19.26 -20.02
N ASP A 275 -7.90 19.55 -21.30
CA ASP A 275 -6.86 19.64 -22.33
C ASP A 275 -5.97 20.87 -22.14
N PHE A 276 -6.54 22.00 -21.75
CA PHE A 276 -5.77 23.21 -21.42
C PHE A 276 -4.83 22.96 -20.24
N ILE A 277 -5.35 22.49 -19.10
CA ILE A 277 -4.59 22.25 -17.87
C ILE A 277 -3.55 21.16 -18.12
N THR A 278 -3.88 20.11 -18.88
CA THR A 278 -2.94 19.05 -19.26
C THR A 278 -1.77 19.61 -20.08
N ARG A 279 -2.05 20.42 -21.11
CA ARG A 279 -0.99 21.06 -21.92
C ARG A 279 -0.15 22.03 -21.09
N PHE A 280 -0.79 22.81 -20.23
CA PHE A 280 -0.13 23.75 -19.33
C PHE A 280 0.80 23.02 -18.35
N ALA A 281 0.30 21.98 -17.67
CA ALA A 281 1.08 21.17 -16.73
C ALA A 281 2.27 20.49 -17.42
N ARG A 282 2.06 19.90 -18.61
CA ARG A 282 3.15 19.31 -19.40
C ARG A 282 4.20 20.34 -19.81
N LYS A 283 3.76 21.53 -20.25
CA LYS A 283 4.68 22.62 -20.57
C LYS A 283 5.52 23.00 -19.35
N LEU A 284 4.89 23.21 -18.19
CA LEU A 284 5.61 23.51 -16.95
C LEU A 284 6.63 22.43 -16.61
N VAL A 285 6.29 21.15 -16.74
CA VAL A 285 7.24 20.06 -16.50
C VAL A 285 8.42 20.09 -17.47
N ASN A 286 8.16 20.37 -18.75
CA ASN A 286 9.22 20.48 -19.76
C ASN A 286 10.13 21.69 -19.56
N ASP A 287 9.62 22.74 -18.91
CA ASP A 287 10.40 23.95 -18.58
C ASP A 287 11.28 23.75 -17.32
N ILE A 288 11.12 22.64 -16.59
CA ILE A 288 11.95 22.29 -15.43
C ILE A 288 13.23 21.59 -15.90
N ASP A 289 14.38 22.17 -15.55
CA ASP A 289 15.67 21.53 -15.72
C ASP A 289 15.94 20.53 -14.59
N PHE A 290 15.52 19.27 -14.80
CA PHE A 290 15.75 18.20 -13.83
C PHE A 290 17.21 17.79 -13.81
N GLN A 291 17.92 18.26 -12.78
CA GLN A 291 19.29 17.83 -12.50
C GLN A 291 19.31 16.54 -11.67
N GLU A 292 20.10 15.55 -12.11
CA GLU A 292 20.37 14.34 -11.32
C GLU A 292 21.04 14.75 -10.01
N THR A 293 20.50 14.29 -8.89
CA THR A 293 21.02 14.64 -7.56
C THR A 293 20.92 13.46 -6.59
N LEU A 294 21.68 13.55 -5.49
CA LEU A 294 21.56 12.63 -4.38
C LEU A 294 20.35 13.02 -3.54
N ILE A 295 19.30 12.20 -3.59
CA ILE A 295 18.06 12.41 -2.85
C ILE A 295 18.13 11.63 -1.56
N SER A 296 17.68 12.25 -0.48
CA SER A 296 17.59 11.59 0.81
C SER A 296 16.35 11.99 1.60
N PHE A 297 15.68 11.01 2.21
CA PHE A 297 14.48 11.23 3.00
C PHE A 297 14.30 10.13 4.06
N LYS A 298 13.35 10.34 4.98
CA LYS A 298 12.98 9.37 6.00
C LYS A 298 11.67 8.67 5.66
N ALA A 299 11.63 7.35 5.86
CA ALA A 299 10.41 6.53 5.79
C ALA A 299 10.27 5.76 7.11
N GLY A 300 9.46 6.28 8.05
CA GLY A 300 9.44 5.80 9.42
C GLY A 300 10.81 5.90 10.08
N ARG A 301 11.38 4.77 10.51
CA ARG A 301 12.72 4.69 11.11
C ARG A 301 13.85 4.53 10.10
N HIS A 302 13.53 4.39 8.82
CA HIS A 302 14.51 4.21 7.75
C HIS A 302 14.99 5.56 7.21
N HIS A 303 16.30 5.68 7.00
CA HIS A 303 16.90 6.76 6.24
C HIS A 303 17.30 6.22 4.87
N ILE A 304 16.69 6.76 3.83
CA ILE A 304 16.84 6.31 2.45
C ILE A 304 17.66 7.34 1.68
N SER A 305 18.62 6.90 0.87
CA SER A 305 19.34 7.78 -0.06
C SER A 305 19.61 7.08 -1.40
N TYR A 306 19.38 7.79 -2.50
CA TYR A 306 19.55 7.27 -3.86
C TYR A 306 19.84 8.40 -4.85
N CYS A 307 20.38 8.06 -6.03
CA CYS A 307 20.60 9.03 -7.12
C CYS A 307 19.39 9.05 -8.06
N GLY A 308 18.85 10.23 -8.36
CA GLY A 308 17.68 10.38 -9.21
C GLY A 308 17.22 11.83 -9.34
N TYR A 309 15.94 12.02 -9.69
CA TYR A 309 15.34 13.35 -9.85
C TYR A 309 14.43 13.73 -8.67
N PRO A 310 14.43 15.01 -8.25
CA PRO A 310 13.64 15.46 -7.12
C PRO A 310 12.14 15.20 -7.37
N SER A 311 11.52 14.50 -6.43
CA SER A 311 10.08 14.20 -6.42
C SER A 311 9.28 15.16 -5.53
N ARG A 312 9.99 16.08 -4.85
CA ARG A 312 9.46 17.08 -3.94
C ARG A 312 10.15 18.41 -4.18
N PHE A 313 9.41 19.42 -4.62
CA PHE A 313 9.92 20.76 -4.86
C PHE A 313 8.75 21.76 -4.95
N THR A 314 9.05 23.05 -4.95
CA THR A 314 8.06 24.11 -5.14
C THR A 314 8.35 24.85 -6.44
N LEU A 315 7.31 25.13 -7.21
CA LEU A 315 7.36 25.96 -8.41
C LEU A 315 6.65 27.27 -8.13
N SER A 316 7.24 28.38 -8.55
CA SER A 316 6.55 29.68 -8.61
C SER A 316 6.08 29.89 -10.04
N VAL A 317 4.75 30.02 -10.22
CA VAL A 317 4.14 30.04 -11.54
C VAL A 317 3.21 31.24 -11.68
N LYS A 318 3.44 32.05 -12.71
CA LYS A 318 2.48 33.07 -13.13
C LYS A 318 1.37 32.42 -13.94
N LEU A 319 0.18 32.36 -13.37
CA LEU A 319 -0.99 31.81 -14.04
C LEU A 319 -1.54 32.82 -15.07
N PRO A 320 -1.97 32.36 -16.26
CA PRO A 320 -2.42 33.25 -17.33
C PRO A 320 -3.70 34.03 -16.99
N PHE A 321 -4.40 33.63 -15.92
CA PHE A 321 -5.68 34.19 -15.48
C PHE A 321 -5.60 34.90 -14.11
N ASN A 322 -4.39 35.09 -13.56
CA ASN A 322 -4.21 36.00 -12.44
C ASN A 322 -3.99 37.41 -12.99
N ASN A 323 -4.92 38.33 -12.69
CA ASN A 323 -4.84 39.75 -13.07
C ASN A 323 -3.74 40.52 -12.30
N GLU A 324 -3.14 39.90 -11.28
CA GLU A 324 -2.05 40.46 -10.49
C GLU A 324 -0.70 39.84 -10.91
N GLU A 325 0.40 40.60 -10.81
CA GLU A 325 1.77 40.09 -10.99
C GLU A 325 2.17 39.00 -9.99
N SER A 326 1.26 38.59 -9.09
CA SER A 326 1.45 37.56 -8.09
C SER A 326 1.68 36.19 -8.72
N GLU A 327 2.81 35.57 -8.37
CA GLU A 327 3.08 34.18 -8.67
C GLU A 327 2.32 33.25 -7.71
N THR A 328 1.84 32.13 -8.23
CA THR A 328 1.22 31.06 -7.43
C THR A 328 2.26 29.99 -7.15
N LEU A 329 2.40 29.61 -5.88
CA LEU A 329 3.30 28.54 -5.47
C LEU A 329 2.62 27.17 -5.57
N PHE A 330 3.18 26.28 -6.38
CA PHE A 330 2.77 24.87 -6.48
C PHE A 330 3.79 23.99 -5.79
N THR A 331 3.34 23.17 -4.84
CA THR A 331 4.20 22.19 -4.17
C THR A 331 4.04 20.85 -4.84
N VAL A 332 4.99 20.47 -5.68
CA VAL A 332 5.03 19.13 -6.28
C VAL A 332 5.47 18.15 -5.19
N ASN A 333 4.67 17.11 -4.97
CA ASN A 333 5.01 16.01 -4.09
C ASN A 333 4.38 14.72 -4.62
N THR A 334 5.20 13.89 -5.27
CA THR A 334 4.81 12.53 -5.65
C THR A 334 5.46 11.52 -4.71
N ASP A 335 4.86 10.34 -4.56
CA ASP A 335 5.49 9.19 -3.90
C ASP A 335 6.29 8.32 -4.88
N LEU A 336 6.12 8.54 -6.18
CA LEU A 336 6.93 7.90 -7.21
C LEU A 336 8.37 8.42 -7.14
N ARG A 337 9.33 7.50 -7.21
CA ARG A 337 10.76 7.79 -7.13
C ARG A 337 11.40 7.32 -8.42
N PHE A 338 12.14 8.19 -9.08
CA PHE A 338 12.98 7.82 -10.21
C PHE A 338 14.38 7.44 -9.71
N PHE A 339 14.83 6.23 -10.02
CA PHE A 339 16.16 5.72 -9.69
C PHE A 339 17.02 5.68 -10.95
N LYS A 340 18.20 6.30 -10.89
CA LYS A 340 19.16 6.23 -11.99
C LYS A 340 19.86 4.86 -12.02
N GLY A 341 19.90 4.26 -13.21
CA GLY A 341 20.62 3.04 -13.51
C GLY A 341 22.13 3.18 -13.35
N GLY A 342 22.79 2.09 -12.97
CA GLY A 342 24.21 2.06 -12.61
C GLY A 342 24.55 2.72 -11.28
N LYS A 343 23.55 3.17 -10.50
CA LYS A 343 23.75 3.80 -9.18
C LYS A 343 23.27 2.89 -8.05
N THR A 344 23.46 3.35 -6.82
CA THR A 344 23.09 2.62 -5.61
C THR A 344 21.93 3.27 -4.87
N LEU A 345 21.08 2.42 -4.31
CA LEU A 345 20.09 2.74 -3.28
C LEU A 345 20.67 2.30 -1.93
N LYS A 346 20.75 3.23 -0.99
CA LYS A 346 21.24 2.99 0.37
C LYS A 346 20.11 3.18 1.36
N ILE A 347 19.98 2.26 2.31
CA ILE A 347 18.97 2.30 3.36
C ILE A 347 19.65 2.05 4.68
N HIS A 348 19.44 2.94 5.63
CA HIS A 348 19.94 2.80 6.99
C HIS A 348 18.77 2.68 7.96
N HIS A 349 18.80 1.64 8.78
CA HIS A 349 17.88 1.45 9.90
C HIS A 349 18.68 1.33 11.21
N PRO A 350 18.29 2.02 12.31
CA PRO A 350 19.06 2.01 13.56
C PRO A 350 19.40 0.61 14.11
N GLU A 351 18.50 -0.36 13.93
CA GLU A 351 18.65 -1.73 14.47
C GLU A 351 19.30 -2.70 13.47
N HIS A 352 19.32 -2.38 12.18
CA HIS A 352 19.73 -3.31 11.12
C HIS A 352 20.92 -2.79 10.30
N GLY A 353 21.45 -1.61 10.63
CA GLY A 353 22.60 -1.01 9.96
C GLY A 353 22.29 -0.51 8.55
N LEU A 354 23.31 -0.53 7.70
CA LEU A 354 23.26 -0.04 6.32
C LEU A 354 23.08 -1.20 5.33
N SER A 355 22.02 -1.15 4.52
CA SER A 355 21.80 -1.99 3.36
C SER A 355 22.07 -1.19 2.07
N ILE A 356 22.74 -1.82 1.11
CA ILE A 356 23.10 -1.19 -0.18
C ILE A 356 22.60 -2.09 -1.30
N PHE A 357 21.89 -1.49 -2.26
CA PHE A 357 21.32 -2.16 -3.42
C PHE A 357 21.78 -1.48 -4.70
N ASN A 358 22.19 -2.27 -5.69
CA ASN A 358 22.54 -1.80 -7.03
C ASN A 358 21.26 -1.69 -7.88
N ILE A 359 21.12 -0.56 -8.57
CA ILE A 359 20.04 -0.31 -9.54
C ILE A 359 20.63 -0.51 -10.94
N PRO A 360 20.37 -1.62 -11.65
CA PRO A 360 21.07 -1.95 -12.88
C PRO A 360 20.63 -1.10 -14.08
N ARG A 361 19.43 -0.52 -14.04
CA ARG A 361 18.86 0.31 -15.12
C ARG A 361 17.96 1.39 -14.54
N ASP A 362 17.71 2.45 -15.32
CA ASP A 362 16.74 3.47 -14.94
C ASP A 362 15.40 2.80 -14.58
N SER A 363 14.79 3.21 -13.49
CA SER A 363 13.60 2.56 -12.92
C SER A 363 12.77 3.55 -12.14
N ILE A 364 11.48 3.26 -11.97
CA ILE A 364 10.61 3.99 -11.06
C ILE A 364 10.05 3.05 -10.01
N GLY A 365 9.82 3.57 -8.81
CA GLY A 365 9.21 2.78 -7.75
C GLY A 365 8.68 3.60 -6.60
N ILE A 366 7.96 2.90 -5.72
CA ILE A 366 7.27 3.49 -4.57
C ILE A 366 7.75 2.77 -3.32
N PHE A 367 8.14 3.55 -2.31
CA PHE A 367 8.42 3.00 -0.99
C PHE A 367 7.12 2.89 -0.20
N SER A 368 6.97 1.77 0.48
CA SER A 368 5.88 1.50 1.40
C SER A 368 6.42 0.80 2.64
N ASN A 369 5.64 0.82 3.72
CA ASN A 369 5.91 -0.07 4.84
C ASN A 369 4.96 -1.25 4.74
N VAL A 370 5.43 -2.46 4.99
CA VAL A 370 4.57 -3.63 5.17
C VAL A 370 3.61 -3.30 6.30
N ALA A 371 2.33 -3.16 5.98
CA ALA A 371 1.32 -3.03 7.00
C ALA A 371 1.39 -4.28 7.87
N VAL A 372 1.86 -4.12 9.10
CA VAL A 372 1.68 -5.15 10.11
C VAL A 372 0.17 -5.31 10.24
N HIS A 373 -0.38 -6.42 9.72
CA HIS A 373 -1.83 -6.63 9.63
C HIS A 373 -2.49 -6.23 10.95
N THR A 374 -3.56 -5.43 10.88
CA THR A 374 -4.33 -5.00 12.05
C THR A 374 -4.71 -6.18 12.94
N ASP A 375 -4.96 -7.36 12.35
CA ASP A 375 -5.22 -8.61 13.08
C ASP A 375 -4.00 -9.15 13.83
N PHE A 376 -2.79 -9.01 13.27
CA PHE A 376 -1.55 -9.39 13.95
C PHE A 376 -1.25 -8.43 15.10
N ASN A 377 -1.41 -7.13 14.89
CA ASN A 377 -1.33 -6.13 15.97
C ASN A 377 -2.41 -6.35 17.02
N ALA A 378 -3.64 -6.68 16.64
CA ALA A 378 -4.72 -6.99 17.57
C ALA A 378 -4.43 -8.25 18.39
N GLN A 379 -3.85 -9.29 17.78
CA GLN A 379 -3.45 -10.51 18.48
C GLN A 379 -2.25 -10.27 19.42
N LEU A 380 -1.26 -9.48 19.00
CA LEU A 380 -0.16 -9.05 19.86
C LEU A 380 -0.66 -8.19 21.03
N ASN A 381 -1.56 -7.24 20.78
CA ASN A 381 -2.16 -6.40 21.81
C ASN A 381 -3.03 -7.21 22.77
N LEU A 382 -3.86 -8.13 22.26
CA LEU A 382 -4.66 -9.03 23.09
C LEU A 382 -3.76 -9.92 23.97
N HIS A 383 -2.63 -10.38 23.42
CA HIS A 383 -1.66 -11.16 24.18
C HIS A 383 -0.96 -10.31 25.26
N ALA A 384 -0.52 -9.09 24.92
CA ALA A 384 0.08 -8.16 25.88
C ALA A 384 -0.89 -7.79 27.02
N ILE A 385 -2.17 -7.57 26.72
CA ILE A 385 -3.23 -7.32 27.72
C ILE A 385 -3.44 -8.55 28.63
N LYS A 386 -3.37 -9.76 28.08
CA LYS A 386 -3.46 -11.00 28.87
C LYS A 386 -2.27 -11.19 29.82
N LEU A 387 -1.06 -10.77 29.42
CA LEU A 387 0.10 -10.81 30.30
C LEU A 387 0.01 -9.76 31.42
N LEU A 388 -0.46 -8.55 31.11
CA LEU A 388 -0.70 -7.50 32.11
C LEU A 388 -1.76 -7.90 33.15
N SER A 389 -2.81 -8.59 32.73
CA SER A 389 -3.87 -9.09 33.64
C SER A 389 -3.48 -10.35 34.43
N ALA A 390 -2.35 -10.97 34.12
CA ALA A 390 -1.79 -12.07 34.91
C ALA A 390 -0.72 -11.60 35.91
N THR A 391 -0.28 -10.34 35.80
CA THR A 391 0.73 -9.71 36.67
C THR A 391 0.12 -8.68 37.63
N LEU A 392 -1.12 -8.25 37.38
CA LEU A 392 -2.02 -7.61 38.34
C LEU A 392 -2.89 -8.69 39.00
#